data_AF-A0A9E5RI80-F1
#
_entry.id   AF-A0A9E5RI80-F1
#
_cell.length_a   1.000
_cell.length_b   1.000
_cell.length_c   1.000
_cell.angle_alpha   90.00
_cell.angle_beta   90.00
_cell.angle_gamma   90.00
#
_symmetry.space_group_name_H-M   'P 1'
#
loop_
_entity.id
_entity.type
_entity.pdbx_description
1 polymer ?
#
loop_
_entity_poly.entity_id
_entity_poly.type
_entity_poly.pdbx_seq_one_letter_code
_entity_poly.pdbx_strand_id
1 'polypeptide(L)'
;MRTFVVEQISFLIYQVVVVTQQQKPHWLIPKYRNFSFREVQADFVEKLTARLDHLESKETFIFGLVRFLRKLFVPDFFRGRVFSDLLQRVHLLLAQAPLWDGSSNIFGVSAGGYEEGKGEGAIAILLVDAENIGLTVEGEKFLQSICQFPIQIKIAFANWRNSNMSKRDLVLHKRGYQLVHVPSGKNSADLQMTAIGSSVFVHYPTAKEIIICSSDPDLNHLSNILRTRGLAVYSVVKQGKSLVISNYTTGAVETHFPTGSGVSSGYALEQEITRILKDLTDPLPGTYISISTLSTQFKQLHGQSVTEVMKDLNLGSKYIKFLQTCSDLKLRLTDNGWQVSLCNDLFDA
;
A
#
# COMPACT_ATOMS: atom_id res chain seq x y z
N MET A 1 -11.01 26.51 11.62
CA MET A 1 -10.29 26.00 10.44
C MET A 1 -10.54 24.50 10.21
N ARG A 2 -10.42 23.64 11.23
CA ARG A 2 -10.78 22.20 11.14
C ARG A 2 -12.24 21.96 10.71
N THR A 3 -13.21 22.50 11.44
CA THR A 3 -14.65 22.34 11.12
C THR A 3 -15.00 22.82 9.71
N PHE A 4 -14.36 23.89 9.23
CA PHE A 4 -14.54 24.39 7.86
C PHE A 4 -14.03 23.40 6.79
N VAL A 5 -12.88 22.75 7.02
CA VAL A 5 -12.35 21.72 6.11
C VAL A 5 -13.24 20.48 6.12
N VAL A 6 -13.75 20.09 7.30
CA VAL A 6 -14.71 18.98 7.42
C VAL A 6 -15.99 19.30 6.64
N GLU A 7 -16.51 20.52 6.75
CA GLU A 7 -17.68 20.98 6.01
C GLU A 7 -17.48 20.97 4.49
N GLN A 8 -16.31 21.43 4.00
CA GLN A 8 -15.96 21.33 2.58
C GLN A 8 -15.90 19.89 2.08
N ILE A 9 -15.35 18.99 2.88
CA ILE A 9 -15.31 17.56 2.55
C ILE A 9 -16.73 16.98 2.54
N SER A 10 -17.58 17.32 3.52
CA SER A 10 -18.99 16.92 3.56
C SER A 10 -19.75 17.37 2.31
N PHE A 11 -19.51 18.60 1.86
CA PHE A 11 -20.09 19.14 0.63
C PHE A 11 -19.58 18.44 -0.64
N LEU A 12 -18.28 18.17 -0.72
CA LEU A 12 -17.69 17.39 -1.82
C LEU A 12 -18.32 15.99 -1.93
N ILE A 13 -18.54 15.33 -0.80
CA ILE A 13 -19.18 14.00 -0.75
C ILE A 13 -20.62 14.08 -1.22
N TYR A 14 -21.37 15.09 -0.77
CA TYR A 14 -22.72 15.35 -1.25
C TYR A 14 -22.77 15.48 -2.77
N GLN A 15 -21.87 16.26 -3.37
CA GLN A 15 -21.79 16.41 -4.82
C GLN A 15 -21.54 15.07 -5.53
N VAL A 16 -20.62 14.26 -5.02
CA VAL A 16 -20.35 12.92 -5.60
C VAL A 16 -21.57 12.02 -5.52
N VAL A 17 -22.33 12.06 -4.42
CA VAL A 17 -23.58 11.30 -4.29
C VAL A 17 -24.60 11.72 -5.35
N VAL A 18 -24.84 13.02 -5.52
CA VAL A 18 -25.81 13.56 -6.50
C VAL A 18 -25.39 13.25 -7.94
N VAL A 19 -24.11 13.43 -8.28
CA VAL A 19 -23.58 13.13 -9.62
C VAL A 19 -23.65 11.63 -9.91
N THR A 20 -23.28 10.80 -8.94
CA THR A 20 -23.34 9.34 -9.11
C THR A 20 -24.78 8.86 -9.26
N GLN A 21 -25.73 9.45 -8.54
CA GLN A 21 -27.15 9.14 -8.69
C GLN A 21 -27.65 9.40 -10.12
N GLN A 22 -27.22 10.51 -10.73
CA GLN A 22 -27.64 10.89 -12.09
C GLN A 22 -26.97 10.04 -13.17
N GLN A 23 -25.68 9.78 -13.04
CA GLN A 23 -24.90 9.14 -14.10
C GLN A 23 -24.87 7.61 -13.98
N LYS A 24 -24.82 7.08 -12.75
CA LYS A 24 -24.68 5.66 -12.44
C LYS A 24 -25.46 5.28 -11.18
N PRO A 25 -26.80 5.31 -11.21
CA PRO A 25 -27.63 5.02 -10.03
C PRO A 25 -27.40 3.62 -9.46
N HIS A 26 -26.97 2.64 -10.28
CA HIS A 26 -26.65 1.28 -9.82
C HIS A 26 -25.47 1.23 -8.83
N TRP A 27 -24.60 2.25 -8.81
CA TRP A 27 -23.52 2.37 -7.83
C TRP A 27 -23.99 2.78 -6.43
N LEU A 28 -25.22 3.29 -6.30
CA LEU A 28 -25.87 3.49 -5.02
C LEU A 28 -26.58 2.21 -4.57
N ILE A 29 -26.64 2.00 -3.26
CA ILE A 29 -27.48 0.94 -2.70
C ILE A 29 -28.95 1.19 -3.08
N PRO A 30 -29.78 0.15 -3.27
CA PRO A 30 -31.12 0.27 -3.85
C PRO A 30 -32.01 1.36 -3.23
N LYS A 31 -31.95 1.52 -1.90
CA LYS A 31 -32.69 2.53 -1.13
C LYS A 31 -32.44 3.97 -1.60
N TYR A 32 -31.25 4.30 -2.08
CA TYR A 32 -30.85 5.68 -2.39
C TYR A 32 -30.89 6.02 -3.89
N ARG A 33 -31.22 5.07 -4.76
CA ARG A 33 -31.22 5.30 -6.22
C ARG A 33 -32.22 6.37 -6.64
N ASN A 34 -33.40 6.38 -6.01
CA ASN A 34 -34.48 7.32 -6.29
C ASN A 34 -34.72 8.33 -5.14
N PHE A 35 -33.80 8.41 -4.18
CA PHE A 35 -33.94 9.29 -3.02
C PHE A 35 -33.62 10.75 -3.40
N SER A 36 -34.45 11.71 -2.99
CA SER A 36 -34.29 13.14 -3.32
C SER A 36 -33.17 13.83 -2.53
N PHE A 37 -31.90 13.52 -2.83
CA PHE A 37 -30.74 14.16 -2.17
C PHE A 37 -30.72 15.69 -2.30
N ARG A 38 -31.35 16.26 -3.34
CA ARG A 38 -31.47 17.72 -3.52
C ARG A 38 -32.26 18.39 -2.40
N GLU A 39 -33.26 17.72 -1.85
CA GLU A 39 -34.14 18.29 -0.82
C GLU A 39 -33.51 18.26 0.58
N VAL A 40 -32.50 17.42 0.78
CA VAL A 40 -31.86 17.19 2.09
C VAL A 40 -30.38 17.61 2.12
N GLN A 41 -29.96 18.51 1.23
CA GLN A 41 -28.56 18.91 1.12
C GLN A 41 -27.99 19.44 2.44
N ALA A 42 -28.67 20.42 3.05
CA ALA A 42 -28.21 21.04 4.30
C ALA A 42 -28.12 19.99 5.41
N ASP A 43 -29.19 19.23 5.61
CA ASP A 43 -29.27 18.11 6.55
C ASP A 43 -28.16 17.06 6.37
N PHE A 44 -27.85 16.72 5.12
CA PHE A 44 -26.83 15.73 4.79
C PHE A 44 -25.44 16.24 5.17
N VAL A 45 -25.11 17.47 4.77
CA VAL A 45 -23.81 18.09 5.04
C VAL A 45 -23.62 18.27 6.54
N GLU A 46 -24.64 18.79 7.24
CA GLU A 46 -24.59 18.99 8.69
C GLU A 46 -24.36 17.67 9.45
N LYS A 47 -25.14 16.62 9.16
CA LYS A 47 -25.03 15.31 9.81
C LYS A 47 -23.69 14.64 9.53
N LEU A 48 -23.16 14.80 8.32
CA LEU A 48 -21.86 14.25 7.96
C LEU A 48 -20.73 15.01 8.63
N THR A 49 -20.80 16.34 8.65
CA THR A 49 -19.82 17.19 9.33
C THR A 49 -19.77 16.87 10.81
N ALA A 50 -20.91 16.85 11.52
CA ALA A 50 -20.98 16.50 12.94
C ALA A 50 -20.36 15.11 13.22
N ARG A 51 -20.59 14.15 12.33
CA ARG A 51 -20.05 12.79 12.48
C ARG A 51 -18.54 12.70 12.27
N LEU A 52 -17.98 13.58 11.44
CA LEU A 52 -16.56 13.56 11.09
C LEU A 52 -15.71 14.53 11.93
N ASP A 53 -16.31 15.59 12.49
CA ASP A 53 -15.60 16.63 13.25
C ASP A 53 -15.02 16.11 14.59
N HIS A 54 -15.57 15.00 15.12
CA HIS A 54 -15.06 14.34 16.33
C HIS A 54 -13.84 13.44 16.09
N LEU A 55 -13.39 13.23 14.84
CA LEU A 55 -12.32 12.28 14.52
C LEU A 55 -10.94 12.94 14.60
N GLU A 56 -10.11 12.47 15.54
CA GLU A 56 -8.91 13.17 16.03
C GLU A 56 -7.72 13.16 15.07
N SER A 57 -7.64 12.18 14.15
CA SER A 57 -6.52 12.03 13.22
C SER A 57 -6.96 11.90 11.77
N LYS A 58 -6.07 12.21 10.82
CA LYS A 58 -6.34 12.13 9.37
C LYS A 58 -6.79 10.71 8.98
N GLU A 59 -6.17 9.69 9.57
CA GLU A 59 -6.45 8.28 9.32
C GLU A 59 -7.83 7.88 9.85
N THR A 60 -8.16 8.28 11.08
CA THR A 60 -9.48 7.98 11.68
C THR A 60 -10.61 8.69 10.93
N PHE A 61 -10.36 9.88 10.39
CA PHE A 61 -11.28 10.58 9.52
C PHE A 61 -11.51 9.89 8.18
N ILE A 62 -10.45 9.51 7.46
CA ILE A 62 -10.57 8.78 6.20
C ILE A 62 -11.31 7.45 6.43
N PHE A 63 -11.02 6.75 7.52
CA PHE A 63 -11.75 5.54 7.89
C PHE A 63 -13.23 5.81 8.18
N GLY A 64 -13.53 6.83 8.99
CA GLY A 64 -14.90 7.24 9.31
C GLY A 64 -15.70 7.64 8.06
N LEU A 65 -15.04 8.31 7.12
CA LEU A 65 -15.57 8.70 5.82
C LEU A 65 -15.87 7.48 4.95
N VAL A 66 -14.91 6.59 4.73
CA VAL A 66 -15.12 5.38 3.92
C VAL A 66 -16.23 4.52 4.53
N ARG A 67 -16.27 4.40 5.86
CA ARG A 67 -17.35 3.71 6.59
C ARG A 67 -18.72 4.37 6.38
N PHE A 68 -18.78 5.70 6.23
CA PHE A 68 -20.01 6.40 5.85
C PHE A 68 -20.40 6.11 4.40
N LEU A 69 -19.46 6.21 3.45
CA LEU A 69 -19.71 5.96 2.03
C LEU A 69 -20.24 4.53 1.77
N ARG A 70 -19.77 3.53 2.53
CA ARG A 70 -20.29 2.14 2.45
C ARG A 70 -21.77 2.00 2.82
N LYS A 71 -22.35 2.97 3.52
CA LYS A 71 -23.80 3.01 3.76
C LYS A 71 -24.57 3.53 2.57
N LEU A 72 -23.92 4.18 1.61
CA LEU A 72 -24.55 4.84 0.46
C LEU A 72 -24.29 4.10 -0.86
N PHE A 73 -23.10 3.53 -1.02
CA PHE A 73 -22.62 2.94 -2.27
C PHE A 73 -22.39 1.43 -2.17
N VAL A 74 -22.59 0.73 -3.29
CA VAL A 74 -22.26 -0.71 -3.45
C VAL A 74 -20.76 -0.92 -3.66
N PRO A 75 -20.22 -2.15 -3.50
CA PRO A 75 -18.77 -2.41 -3.61
C PRO A 75 -18.12 -1.92 -4.91
N ASP A 76 -18.84 -1.96 -6.04
CA ASP A 76 -18.28 -1.58 -7.35
C ASP A 76 -17.90 -0.10 -7.44
N PHE A 77 -18.57 0.78 -6.70
CA PHE A 77 -18.20 2.21 -6.62
C PHE A 77 -16.75 2.39 -6.16
N PHE A 78 -16.32 1.59 -5.17
CA PHE A 78 -14.99 1.69 -4.56
C PHE A 78 -13.86 1.18 -5.45
N ARG A 79 -14.18 0.47 -6.54
CA ARG A 79 -13.23 0.02 -7.56
C ARG A 79 -13.06 1.02 -8.71
N GLY A 80 -13.89 2.06 -8.75
CA GLY A 80 -13.94 3.02 -9.84
C GLY A 80 -13.06 4.27 -9.63
N ARG A 81 -12.73 4.95 -10.74
CA ARG A 81 -11.97 6.22 -10.71
C ARG A 81 -12.64 7.31 -9.88
N VAL A 82 -13.99 7.36 -9.88
CA VAL A 82 -14.76 8.36 -9.12
C VAL A 82 -14.44 8.32 -7.62
N PHE A 83 -14.25 7.12 -7.04
CA PHE A 83 -13.85 6.97 -5.65
C PHE A 83 -12.38 7.36 -5.41
N SER A 84 -11.49 6.99 -6.34
CA SER A 84 -10.07 7.38 -6.29
C SER A 84 -9.90 8.91 -6.33
N ASP A 85 -10.59 9.58 -7.24
CA ASP A 85 -10.54 11.04 -7.40
C ASP A 85 -11.15 11.74 -6.18
N LEU A 86 -12.25 11.21 -5.63
CA LEU A 86 -12.84 11.69 -4.39
C LEU A 86 -11.83 11.60 -3.23
N LEU A 87 -11.19 10.45 -3.04
CA LEU A 87 -10.18 10.29 -1.99
C LEU A 87 -9.01 11.24 -2.19
N GLN A 88 -8.51 11.42 -3.40
CA GLN A 88 -7.40 12.35 -3.67
C GLN A 88 -7.77 13.79 -3.30
N ARG A 89 -8.98 14.25 -3.66
CA ARG A 89 -9.47 15.60 -3.30
C ARG A 89 -9.66 15.76 -1.80
N VAL A 90 -10.11 14.72 -1.10
CA VAL A 90 -10.21 14.73 0.37
C VAL A 90 -8.83 14.84 1.01
N HIS A 91 -7.83 14.09 0.54
CA HIS A 91 -6.46 14.20 1.07
C HIS A 91 -5.87 15.60 0.85
N LEU A 92 -6.10 16.20 -0.31
CA LEU A 92 -5.68 17.58 -0.59
C LEU A 92 -6.30 18.59 0.38
N LEU A 93 -7.60 18.46 0.68
CA LEU A 93 -8.29 19.31 1.64
C LEU A 93 -7.78 19.13 3.07
N LEU A 94 -7.48 17.89 3.48
CA LEU A 94 -6.91 17.59 4.80
C LEU A 94 -5.46 18.10 4.94
N ALA A 95 -4.68 18.09 3.86
CA ALA A 95 -3.31 18.61 3.86
C ALA A 95 -3.26 20.14 4.07
N GLN A 96 -4.33 20.86 3.72
CA GLN A 96 -4.46 22.30 3.91
C GLN A 96 -4.88 22.67 5.35
N ALA A 97 -5.10 21.69 6.24
CA ALA A 97 -5.56 21.89 7.61
C ALA A 97 -4.44 21.60 8.64
N PRO A 98 -3.66 22.62 9.08
CA PRO A 98 -2.53 22.43 9.99
C PRO A 98 -2.88 21.96 11.41
N LEU A 99 -4.17 21.89 11.78
CA LEU A 99 -4.65 21.54 13.13
C LEU A 99 -4.89 20.03 13.34
N TRP A 100 -4.61 19.19 12.34
CA TRP A 100 -4.84 17.75 12.42
C TRP A 100 -3.64 16.95 12.95
N ASP A 101 -2.49 17.62 13.07
CA ASP A 101 -1.31 17.10 13.71
C ASP A 101 -1.05 17.96 14.96
N GLY A 102 -0.96 17.33 16.14
CA GLY A 102 -0.63 18.00 17.41
C GLY A 102 0.81 18.56 17.46
N SER A 103 1.39 18.88 16.31
CA SER A 103 2.74 19.39 16.15
C SER A 103 2.67 20.90 16.02
N SER A 104 2.63 21.58 17.17
CA SER A 104 3.04 22.97 17.23
C SER A 104 4.55 23.03 16.99
N ASN A 105 4.97 23.36 15.77
CA ASN A 105 6.25 24.03 15.58
C ASN A 105 6.00 25.41 14.98
N ILE A 106 5.86 26.33 15.93
CA ILE A 106 6.18 27.74 15.82
C ILE A 106 7.63 27.82 15.35
N PHE A 107 7.88 28.25 14.11
CA PHE A 107 8.97 29.17 13.76
C PHE A 107 8.73 29.67 12.35
N GLY A 108 8.43 30.97 12.27
CA GLY A 108 8.24 31.67 11.01
C GLY A 108 9.56 32.20 10.43
N VAL A 109 9.54 32.32 9.10
CA VAL A 109 10.19 33.33 8.25
C VAL A 109 11.73 33.28 8.23
N SER A 110 12.34 32.98 7.08
CA SER A 110 12.58 34.04 6.10
C SER A 110 12.61 33.58 4.64
N ALA A 111 11.99 34.43 3.83
CA ALA A 111 11.99 34.43 2.38
C ALA A 111 13.40 34.60 1.79
N GLY A 112 13.61 33.97 0.64
CA GLY A 112 14.77 34.14 -0.22
C GLY A 112 14.62 33.17 -1.38
N GLY A 113 14.03 33.66 -2.47
CA GLY A 113 13.49 32.84 -3.54
C GLY A 113 14.51 31.99 -4.29
N TYR A 114 14.02 30.86 -4.81
CA TYR A 114 14.33 30.33 -6.14
C TYR A 114 13.08 29.55 -6.57
N GLU A 115 12.19 30.21 -7.30
CA GLU A 115 11.39 29.50 -8.29
C GLU A 115 12.34 29.18 -9.45
N GLU A 116 12.65 27.89 -9.65
CA GLU A 116 13.16 27.43 -10.94
C GLU A 116 12.77 25.95 -11.17
N GLY A 117 11.83 25.75 -12.10
CA GLY A 117 11.67 24.51 -12.85
C GLY A 117 11.07 23.31 -12.12
N LYS A 118 9.73 23.24 -12.03
CA LYS A 118 9.05 21.93 -12.13
C LYS A 118 9.37 21.36 -13.51
N GLY A 119 10.45 20.59 -13.62
CA GLY A 119 10.78 19.85 -14.83
C GLY A 119 9.67 18.83 -15.10
N GLU A 120 8.94 19.01 -16.19
CA GLU A 120 8.06 17.98 -16.73
C GLU A 120 8.87 16.69 -16.90
N GLY A 121 8.45 15.62 -16.23
CA GLY A 121 9.06 14.29 -16.37
C GLY A 121 10.18 13.93 -15.37
N ALA A 122 10.36 14.68 -14.28
CA ALA A 122 11.26 14.27 -13.20
C ALA A 122 10.79 12.95 -12.52
N ILE A 123 11.73 12.04 -12.26
CA ILE A 123 11.42 10.69 -11.76
C ILE A 123 12.27 10.29 -10.54
N ALA A 124 11.76 9.32 -9.80
CA ALA A 124 12.50 8.56 -8.82
C ALA A 124 12.88 7.17 -9.36
N ILE A 125 14.01 6.64 -8.91
CA ILE A 125 14.54 5.33 -9.32
C ILE A 125 14.71 4.45 -8.08
N LEU A 126 14.20 3.22 -8.14
CA LEU A 126 14.29 2.24 -7.07
C LEU A 126 15.28 1.13 -7.46
N LEU A 127 16.39 1.03 -6.72
CA LEU A 127 17.37 -0.05 -6.82
C LEU A 127 17.17 -1.03 -5.65
N VAL A 128 17.02 -2.32 -5.94
CA VAL A 128 16.78 -3.34 -4.91
C VAL A 128 17.80 -4.46 -5.03
N ASP A 129 18.58 -4.65 -3.98
CA ASP A 129 19.27 -5.91 -3.72
C ASP A 129 18.21 -6.93 -3.26
N ALA A 130 17.76 -7.77 -4.19
CA ALA A 130 16.64 -8.68 -3.96
C ALA A 130 17.03 -9.93 -3.16
N GLU A 131 18.33 -10.20 -3.00
CA GLU A 131 18.82 -11.26 -2.11
C GLU A 131 18.74 -10.81 -0.65
N ASN A 132 19.03 -9.53 -0.40
CA ASN A 132 19.07 -8.95 0.93
C ASN A 132 17.70 -8.40 1.39
N ILE A 133 16.97 -7.76 0.48
CA ILE A 133 15.70 -7.07 0.78
C ILE A 133 14.55 -7.63 -0.06
N GLY A 134 13.69 -8.41 0.60
CA GLY A 134 12.42 -8.86 0.05
C GLY A 134 11.34 -7.79 0.14
N LEU A 135 11.34 -6.81 -0.77
CA LEU A 135 10.39 -5.70 -0.75
C LEU A 135 8.96 -6.15 -1.11
N THR A 136 7.99 -5.88 -0.22
CA THR A 136 6.55 -6.14 -0.45
C THR A 136 5.91 -5.02 -1.27
N VAL A 137 4.67 -5.23 -1.73
CA VAL A 137 3.91 -4.20 -2.47
C VAL A 137 3.63 -3.00 -1.58
N GLU A 138 3.38 -3.24 -0.29
CA GLU A 138 3.16 -2.22 0.73
C GLU A 138 4.45 -1.46 1.00
N GLY A 139 5.59 -2.16 1.07
CA GLY A 139 6.90 -1.55 1.15
C GLY A 139 7.16 -0.61 -0.02
N GLU A 140 6.80 -1.00 -1.26
CA GLU A 140 6.90 -0.10 -2.41
C GLU A 140 6.00 1.12 -2.31
N LYS A 141 4.73 0.94 -1.91
CA LYS A 141 3.80 2.07 -1.72
C LYS A 141 4.32 3.04 -0.67
N PHE A 142 4.91 2.52 0.40
CA PHE A 142 5.56 3.33 1.42
C PHE A 142 6.75 4.08 0.83
N LEU A 143 7.66 3.41 0.12
CA LEU A 143 8.79 4.08 -0.53
C LEU A 143 8.34 5.14 -1.53
N GLN A 144 7.25 4.91 -2.25
CA GLN A 144 6.67 5.92 -3.12
C GLN A 144 6.15 7.14 -2.33
N SER A 145 5.61 6.96 -1.13
CA SER A 145 5.05 8.05 -0.32
C SER A 145 6.11 8.98 0.28
N ILE A 146 7.35 8.51 0.44
CA ILE A 146 8.47 9.33 0.94
C ILE A 146 9.24 10.05 -0.18
N CYS A 147 8.98 9.68 -1.45
CA CYS A 147 9.57 10.31 -2.62
C CYS A 147 8.74 11.50 -3.07
N GLN A 148 9.41 12.58 -3.49
CA GLN A 148 8.76 13.73 -4.11
C GLN A 148 8.36 13.45 -5.56
N PHE A 149 9.10 12.56 -6.24
CA PHE A 149 8.86 12.18 -7.62
C PHE A 149 8.31 10.75 -7.74
N PRO A 150 7.54 10.46 -8.80
CA PRO A 150 7.05 9.10 -9.04
C PRO A 150 8.20 8.13 -9.29
N ILE A 151 8.18 6.97 -8.63
CA ILE A 151 9.07 5.84 -8.91
C ILE A 151 8.64 5.24 -10.24
N GLN A 152 9.39 5.55 -11.29
CA GLN A 152 9.10 5.04 -12.64
C GLN A 152 10.03 3.90 -13.06
N ILE A 153 11.26 3.88 -12.53
CA ILE A 153 12.25 2.85 -12.85
C ILE A 153 12.49 2.02 -11.59
N LYS A 154 12.36 0.70 -11.74
CA LYS A 154 12.61 -0.28 -10.68
C LYS A 154 13.61 -1.30 -11.21
N ILE A 155 14.73 -1.48 -10.52
CA ILE A 155 15.78 -2.43 -10.91
C ILE A 155 16.05 -3.35 -9.72
N ALA A 156 15.98 -4.66 -9.95
CA ALA A 156 16.30 -5.67 -8.95
C ALA A 156 17.58 -6.41 -9.34
N PHE A 157 18.47 -6.60 -8.37
CA PHE A 157 19.74 -7.31 -8.51
C PHE A 157 19.67 -8.60 -7.70
N ALA A 158 19.90 -9.75 -8.33
CA ALA A 158 20.07 -11.02 -7.63
C ALA A 158 20.72 -12.07 -8.54
N ASN A 159 21.23 -13.14 -7.93
CA ASN A 159 21.58 -14.35 -8.63
C ASN A 159 20.30 -15.15 -8.94
N TRP A 160 19.64 -14.80 -10.04
CA TRP A 160 18.40 -15.46 -10.48
C TRP A 160 18.54 -16.97 -10.78
N ARG A 161 19.78 -17.49 -10.91
CA ARG A 161 20.02 -18.93 -11.04
C ARG A 161 19.86 -19.67 -9.71
N ASN A 162 19.85 -18.96 -8.59
CA ASN A 162 19.54 -19.54 -7.28
C ASN A 162 18.06 -19.96 -7.24
N SER A 163 17.80 -21.21 -6.88
CA SER A 163 16.46 -21.79 -6.83
C SER A 163 15.50 -21.01 -5.92
N ASN A 164 16.00 -20.37 -4.86
CA ASN A 164 15.20 -19.51 -3.99
C ASN A 164 14.79 -18.18 -4.66
N MET A 165 15.60 -17.65 -5.59
CA MET A 165 15.34 -16.40 -6.31
C MET A 165 14.55 -16.60 -7.61
N SER A 166 14.69 -17.75 -8.25
CA SER A 166 13.96 -18.14 -9.47
C SER A 166 12.42 -18.21 -9.33
N LYS A 167 11.88 -18.08 -8.10
CA LYS A 167 10.43 -17.97 -7.86
C LYS A 167 9.98 -16.52 -7.68
N ARG A 168 10.91 -15.61 -7.36
CA ARG A 168 10.65 -14.20 -7.07
C ARG A 168 10.82 -13.32 -8.30
N ASP A 169 11.61 -13.76 -9.27
CA ASP A 169 11.79 -13.10 -10.57
C ASP A 169 10.45 -12.81 -11.27
N LEU A 170 9.54 -13.78 -11.35
CA LEU A 170 8.23 -13.63 -12.00
C LEU A 170 7.37 -12.60 -11.28
N VAL A 171 7.41 -12.59 -9.95
CA VAL A 171 6.66 -11.63 -9.12
C VAL A 171 7.20 -10.22 -9.32
N LEU A 172 8.52 -10.04 -9.31
CA LEU A 172 9.16 -8.74 -9.51
C LEU A 172 8.97 -8.25 -10.95
N HIS A 173 9.10 -9.13 -11.94
CA HIS A 173 8.84 -8.81 -13.35
C HIS A 173 7.39 -8.33 -13.55
N LYS A 174 6.40 -9.03 -12.97
CA LYS A 174 4.99 -8.60 -12.99
C LYS A 174 4.76 -7.24 -12.31
N ARG A 175 5.61 -6.85 -11.35
CA ARG A 175 5.58 -5.55 -10.65
C ARG A 175 6.35 -4.44 -11.39
N GLY A 176 6.89 -4.73 -12.57
CA GLY A 176 7.59 -3.78 -13.44
C GLY A 176 9.08 -3.63 -13.16
N TYR A 177 9.73 -4.59 -12.49
CA TYR A 177 11.17 -4.54 -12.26
C TYR A 177 11.95 -5.00 -13.50
N GLN A 178 12.99 -4.24 -13.82
CA GLN A 178 14.10 -4.72 -14.64
C GLN A 178 14.97 -5.65 -13.78
N LEU A 179 15.16 -6.88 -14.23
CA LEU A 179 15.92 -7.89 -13.50
C LEU A 179 17.36 -7.94 -14.00
N VAL A 180 18.31 -7.63 -13.13
CA VAL A 180 19.75 -7.67 -13.42
C VAL A 180 20.34 -8.91 -12.78
N HIS A 181 20.88 -9.81 -13.61
CA HIS A 181 21.52 -11.02 -13.11
C HIS A 181 22.92 -10.72 -12.57
N VAL A 182 23.14 -11.09 -11.31
CA VAL A 182 24.47 -11.00 -10.71
C VAL A 182 25.09 -12.40 -10.59
N PRO A 183 26.36 -12.59 -11.00
CA PRO A 183 27.01 -13.88 -10.95
C PRO A 183 27.26 -14.33 -9.51
N SER A 184 27.47 -15.62 -9.31
CA SER A 184 27.81 -16.20 -8.01
C SER A 184 29.14 -15.62 -7.50
N GLY A 185 29.14 -14.98 -6.33
CA GLY A 185 30.34 -14.42 -5.72
C GLY A 185 29.99 -13.53 -4.52
N LYS A 186 30.91 -13.43 -3.56
CA LYS A 186 30.77 -12.48 -2.45
C LYS A 186 30.85 -11.06 -3.03
N ASN A 187 29.84 -10.22 -2.76
CA ASN A 187 29.72 -8.82 -3.20
C ASN A 187 29.49 -8.58 -4.71
N SER A 188 29.03 -9.59 -5.47
CA SER A 188 28.75 -9.41 -6.91
C SER A 188 27.55 -8.51 -7.17
N ALA A 189 26.56 -8.53 -6.26
CA ALA A 189 25.40 -7.65 -6.30
C ALA A 189 25.81 -6.19 -6.14
N ASP A 190 26.65 -5.88 -5.15
CA ASP A 190 27.06 -4.51 -4.83
C ASP A 190 27.88 -3.89 -5.95
N LEU A 191 28.77 -4.68 -6.56
CA LEU A 191 29.59 -4.22 -7.68
C LEU A 191 28.75 -3.87 -8.90
N GLN A 192 27.77 -4.72 -9.25
CA GLN A 192 26.88 -4.43 -10.37
C GLN A 192 25.92 -3.28 -10.06
N MET A 193 25.39 -3.22 -8.84
CA MET A 193 24.53 -2.13 -8.44
C MET A 193 25.28 -0.80 -8.40
N THR A 194 26.57 -0.81 -8.03
CA THR A 194 27.44 0.37 -8.13
C THR A 194 27.70 0.78 -9.57
N ALA A 195 28.02 -0.18 -10.44
CA ALA A 195 28.29 0.09 -11.85
C ALA A 195 27.06 0.67 -12.59
N ILE A 196 25.91 0.01 -12.46
CA ILE A 196 24.64 0.45 -13.07
C ILE A 196 24.08 1.69 -12.37
N GLY A 197 24.13 1.74 -11.04
CA GLY A 197 23.67 2.87 -10.26
C GLY A 197 24.44 4.15 -10.59
N SER A 198 25.76 4.06 -10.83
CA SER A 198 26.58 5.22 -11.19
C SER A 198 26.32 5.76 -12.61
N SER A 199 25.77 4.94 -13.51
CA SER A 199 25.41 5.34 -14.87
C SER A 199 23.97 5.83 -15.02
N VAL A 200 23.20 5.85 -13.93
CA VAL A 200 21.79 6.30 -13.91
C VAL A 200 21.60 7.66 -14.59
N PHE A 201 22.51 8.62 -14.39
CA PHE A 201 22.44 9.95 -15.01
C PHE A 201 22.53 9.95 -16.53
N VAL A 202 23.17 8.93 -17.11
CA VAL A 202 23.33 8.78 -18.56
C VAL A 202 22.06 8.21 -19.17
N HIS A 203 21.46 7.21 -18.52
CA HIS A 203 20.29 6.50 -19.04
C HIS A 203 18.96 7.17 -18.64
N TYR A 204 18.96 7.88 -17.52
CA TYR A 204 17.79 8.49 -16.91
C TYR A 204 18.11 9.94 -16.49
N PRO A 205 18.32 10.86 -17.45
CA PRO A 205 18.73 12.24 -17.17
C PRO A 205 17.68 13.04 -16.39
N THR A 206 16.43 12.58 -16.34
CA THR A 206 15.34 13.19 -15.56
C THR A 206 15.26 12.67 -14.12
N ALA A 207 16.14 11.74 -13.72
CA ALA A 207 16.19 11.27 -12.35
C ALA A 207 16.53 12.42 -11.40
N LYS A 208 15.74 12.56 -10.34
CA LYS A 208 15.95 13.52 -9.26
C LYS A 208 16.07 12.86 -7.89
N GLU A 209 15.49 11.67 -7.75
CA GLU A 209 15.55 10.86 -6.55
C GLU A 209 16.01 9.44 -6.87
N ILE A 210 16.74 8.84 -5.94
CA ILE A 210 17.10 7.43 -6.00
C ILE A 210 17.00 6.78 -4.63
N ILE A 211 16.36 5.62 -4.60
CA ILE A 211 16.21 4.78 -3.41
C ILE A 211 17.07 3.55 -3.60
N ILE A 212 17.97 3.30 -2.65
CA ILE A 212 18.90 2.18 -2.64
C ILE A 212 18.49 1.24 -1.51
N CYS A 213 17.88 0.11 -1.86
CA CYS A 213 17.47 -0.92 -0.93
C CYS A 213 18.56 -2.00 -0.84
N SER A 214 19.47 -1.86 0.12
CA SER A 214 20.42 -2.90 0.50
C SER A 214 20.84 -2.73 1.97
N SER A 215 21.19 -3.83 2.63
CA SER A 215 21.77 -3.80 3.97
C SER A 215 23.30 -3.84 3.96
N ASP A 216 23.93 -3.84 2.78
CA ASP A 216 25.39 -3.89 2.65
C ASP A 216 26.04 -2.49 2.81
N PRO A 217 26.97 -2.31 3.76
CA PRO A 217 27.66 -1.03 3.95
C PRO A 217 28.57 -0.62 2.78
N ASP A 218 28.97 -1.53 1.89
CA ASP A 218 29.85 -1.21 0.75
C ASP A 218 29.17 -0.25 -0.25
N LEU A 219 27.83 -0.19 -0.24
CA LEU A 219 27.02 0.70 -1.09
C LEU A 219 26.95 2.15 -0.61
N ASN A 220 27.60 2.46 0.52
CA ASN A 220 27.81 3.85 0.94
C ASN A 220 28.58 4.65 -0.12
N HIS A 221 29.50 4.02 -0.86
CA HIS A 221 30.24 4.70 -1.91
C HIS A 221 29.33 5.11 -3.07
N LEU A 222 28.43 4.21 -3.51
CA LEU A 222 27.41 4.51 -4.51
C LEU A 222 26.51 5.68 -4.06
N SER A 223 26.04 5.64 -2.81
CA SER A 223 25.22 6.70 -2.22
C SER A 223 25.92 8.06 -2.30
N ASN A 224 27.22 8.11 -1.99
CA ASN A 224 28.00 9.33 -2.08
C ASN A 224 28.18 9.83 -3.51
N ILE A 225 28.46 8.95 -4.48
CA ILE A 225 28.57 9.30 -5.91
C ILE A 225 27.26 9.93 -6.42
N LEU A 226 26.13 9.33 -6.07
CA LEU A 226 24.82 9.79 -6.53
C LEU A 226 24.46 11.15 -5.92
N ARG A 227 24.78 11.35 -4.63
CA ARG A 227 24.55 12.61 -3.94
C ARG A 227 25.43 13.74 -4.47
N THR A 228 26.73 13.50 -4.72
CA THR A 228 27.62 14.54 -5.26
C THR A 228 27.24 14.97 -6.67
N ARG A 229 26.49 14.13 -7.39
CA ARG A 229 25.89 14.43 -8.70
C ARG A 229 24.48 15.01 -8.63
N GLY A 230 24.01 15.38 -7.44
CA GLY A 230 22.79 16.16 -7.24
C GLY A 230 21.48 15.37 -7.16
N LEU A 231 21.53 14.04 -6.97
CA LEU A 231 20.32 13.28 -6.62
C LEU A 231 20.03 13.39 -5.13
N ALA A 232 18.74 13.45 -4.79
CA ALA A 232 18.28 13.10 -3.46
C ALA A 232 18.37 11.58 -3.28
N VAL A 233 19.17 11.14 -2.30
CA VAL A 233 19.46 9.71 -2.07
C VAL A 233 18.77 9.23 -0.80
N TYR A 234 18.02 8.15 -0.92
CA TYR A 234 17.40 7.42 0.18
C TYR A 234 18.05 6.05 0.30
N SER A 235 18.62 5.74 1.46
CA SER A 235 19.11 4.39 1.78
C SER A 235 18.06 3.64 2.57
N VAL A 236 17.76 2.40 2.18
CA VAL A 236 16.77 1.55 2.84
C VAL A 236 17.46 0.26 3.27
N VAL A 237 17.58 0.07 4.57
CA VAL A 237 18.24 -1.08 5.19
C VAL A 237 17.20 -1.91 5.92
N LYS A 238 17.30 -3.24 5.84
CA LYS A 238 16.45 -4.13 6.63
C LYS A 238 17.05 -4.35 8.02
N GLN A 239 16.32 -3.99 9.08
CA GLN A 239 16.70 -4.28 10.47
C GLN A 239 15.65 -5.19 11.11
N GLY A 240 15.92 -6.49 11.11
CA GLY A 240 14.96 -7.49 11.60
C GLY A 240 13.66 -7.46 10.82
N LYS A 241 12.58 -6.94 11.45
CA LYS A 241 11.23 -6.82 10.86
C LYS A 241 10.94 -5.42 10.30
N SER A 242 11.79 -4.43 10.51
CA SER A 242 11.63 -3.06 9.99
C SER A 242 12.53 -2.78 8.79
N LEU A 243 12.10 -1.83 7.96
CA LEU A 243 12.91 -1.10 7.02
C LEU A 243 13.30 0.22 7.69
N VAL A 244 14.59 0.51 7.74
CA VAL A 244 15.12 1.80 8.20
C VAL A 244 15.51 2.58 6.96
N ILE A 245 14.93 3.77 6.81
CA ILE A 245 15.12 4.65 5.67
C ILE A 245 15.91 5.85 6.14
N SER A 246 17.05 6.10 5.51
CA SER A 246 17.89 7.27 5.75
C SER A 246 17.85 8.17 4.52
N ASN A 247 17.33 9.38 4.67
CA ASN A 247 17.41 10.42 3.64
C ASN A 247 18.75 11.16 3.81
N TYR A 248 19.68 10.94 2.88
CA TYR A 248 21.00 11.59 2.94
C TYR A 248 21.01 13.07 2.55
N THR A 249 19.88 13.59 2.07
CA THR A 249 19.68 15.00 1.73
C THR A 249 19.28 15.80 2.96
N THR A 250 18.35 15.27 3.76
CA THR A 250 17.81 15.96 4.95
C THR A 250 18.44 15.47 6.26
N GLY A 251 19.12 14.33 6.25
CA GLY A 251 19.58 13.64 7.45
C GLY A 251 18.48 12.94 8.24
N ALA A 252 17.23 12.96 7.75
CA ALA A 252 16.10 12.30 8.39
C ALA A 252 16.26 10.77 8.34
N VAL A 253 15.94 10.11 9.45
CA VAL A 253 15.89 8.65 9.55
C VAL A 253 14.47 8.26 9.95
N GLU A 254 13.81 7.48 9.10
CA GLU A 254 12.46 6.98 9.32
C GLU A 254 12.50 5.46 9.45
N THR A 255 11.87 4.92 10.48
CA THR A 255 11.71 3.47 10.63
C THR A 255 10.32 3.09 10.19
N HIS A 256 10.23 2.37 9.07
CA HIS A 256 9.01 1.72 8.65
C HIS A 256 9.00 0.31 9.17
N PHE A 257 8.02 -0.04 9.99
CA PHE A 257 7.65 -1.43 10.14
C PHE A 257 6.78 -1.75 8.94
N PRO A 258 7.24 -2.49 7.91
CA PRO A 258 6.34 -3.08 6.95
C PRO A 258 5.37 -3.89 7.78
N THR A 259 4.18 -3.32 7.98
CA THR A 259 3.14 -3.92 8.79
C THR A 259 2.85 -5.21 8.05
N GLY A 260 3.32 -6.31 8.66
CA GLY A 260 3.45 -7.54 7.92
C GLY A 260 2.09 -7.91 7.33
N SER A 261 2.14 -8.36 6.09
CA SER A 261 1.02 -8.72 5.21
C SER A 261 0.17 -7.63 4.55
N GLY A 262 0.29 -6.34 4.88
CA GLY A 262 -0.66 -5.34 4.34
C GLY A 262 -2.12 -5.59 4.77
N VAL A 263 -2.32 -6.53 5.69
CA VAL A 263 -3.60 -6.92 6.26
C VAL A 263 -3.79 -6.11 7.54
N SER A 264 -4.53 -5.01 7.44
CA SER A 264 -4.78 -4.09 8.56
C SER A 264 -6.05 -4.40 9.35
N SER A 265 -6.77 -5.48 9.02
CA SER A 265 -8.01 -5.86 9.69
C SER A 265 -8.36 -7.33 9.45
N GLY A 266 -9.25 -7.89 10.29
CA GLY A 266 -9.76 -9.26 10.09
C GLY A 266 -10.43 -9.48 8.73
N TYR A 267 -11.12 -8.47 8.20
CA TYR A 267 -11.71 -8.54 6.86
C TYR A 267 -10.63 -8.56 5.76
N ALA A 268 -9.59 -7.73 5.89
CA ALA A 268 -8.45 -7.79 4.97
C ALA A 268 -7.75 -9.16 5.03
N LEU A 269 -7.72 -9.79 6.21
CA LEU A 269 -7.13 -11.11 6.41
C LEU A 269 -7.95 -12.18 5.70
N GLU A 270 -9.26 -12.12 5.86
CA GLU A 270 -10.21 -12.99 5.16
C GLU A 270 -10.12 -12.84 3.64
N GLN A 271 -10.08 -11.61 3.12
CA GLN A 271 -9.94 -11.35 1.69
C GLN A 271 -8.63 -11.92 1.14
N GLU A 272 -7.53 -11.76 1.87
CA GLU A 272 -6.23 -12.26 1.45
C GLU A 272 -6.14 -13.79 1.50
N ILE A 273 -6.71 -14.42 2.54
CA ILE A 273 -6.86 -15.88 2.60
C ILE A 273 -7.72 -16.40 1.45
N THR A 274 -8.83 -15.73 1.15
CA THR A 274 -9.73 -16.06 0.05
C THR A 274 -9.03 -15.95 -1.30
N ARG A 275 -8.20 -14.91 -1.49
CA ARG A 275 -7.39 -14.72 -2.69
C ARG A 275 -6.39 -15.87 -2.87
N ILE A 276 -5.65 -16.23 -1.82
CA ILE A 276 -4.70 -17.34 -1.86
C ILE A 276 -5.42 -18.67 -2.14
N LEU A 277 -6.60 -18.89 -1.56
CA LEU A 277 -7.40 -20.08 -1.85
C LEU A 277 -7.84 -20.14 -3.30
N LYS A 278 -8.28 -19.02 -3.90
CA LYS A 278 -8.59 -18.96 -5.34
C LYS A 278 -7.37 -19.33 -6.17
N ASP A 279 -6.21 -18.74 -5.89
CA ASP A 279 -4.96 -19.02 -6.62
C ASP A 279 -4.54 -20.50 -6.53
N LEU A 280 -4.76 -21.14 -5.38
CA LEU A 280 -4.41 -22.55 -5.18
C LEU A 280 -5.48 -23.53 -5.70
N THR A 281 -6.70 -23.06 -5.97
CA THR A 281 -7.81 -23.90 -6.45
C THR A 281 -8.15 -23.70 -7.92
N ASP A 282 -7.62 -22.68 -8.61
CA ASP A 282 -7.80 -22.50 -10.06
C ASP A 282 -7.00 -23.58 -10.84
N PRO A 283 -7.61 -24.44 -11.69
CA PRO A 283 -8.94 -24.34 -12.32
C PRO A 283 -10.04 -25.29 -11.78
N LEU A 284 -9.92 -25.79 -10.56
CA LEU A 284 -10.88 -26.69 -9.90
C LEU A 284 -11.59 -26.01 -8.70
N PRO A 285 -12.58 -25.12 -8.94
CA PRO A 285 -13.37 -24.48 -7.89
C PRO A 285 -14.04 -25.52 -6.97
N GLY A 286 -14.01 -25.27 -5.66
CA GLY A 286 -14.58 -26.19 -4.66
C GLY A 286 -13.62 -27.28 -4.18
N THR A 287 -12.37 -27.31 -4.66
CA THR A 287 -11.33 -28.19 -4.11
C THR A 287 -10.98 -27.78 -2.68
N TYR A 288 -10.96 -28.76 -1.78
CA TYR A 288 -10.52 -28.55 -0.41
C TYR A 288 -9.00 -28.62 -0.31
N ILE A 289 -8.41 -27.62 0.33
CA ILE A 289 -6.98 -27.49 0.55
C ILE A 289 -6.68 -27.64 2.04
N SER A 290 -5.57 -28.31 2.37
CA SER A 290 -5.14 -28.39 3.77
C SER A 290 -4.77 -27.00 4.32
N ILE A 291 -5.18 -26.73 5.56
CA ILE A 291 -4.87 -25.46 6.22
C ILE A 291 -3.35 -25.26 6.36
N SER A 292 -2.58 -26.34 6.45
CA SER A 292 -1.11 -26.28 6.45
C SER A 292 -0.55 -25.70 5.14
N THR A 293 -1.09 -26.09 3.98
CA THR A 293 -0.71 -25.55 2.67
C THR A 293 -1.05 -24.07 2.57
N LEU A 294 -2.27 -23.70 2.96
CA LEU A 294 -2.71 -22.30 3.00
C LEU A 294 -1.82 -21.45 3.91
N SER A 295 -1.50 -21.93 5.11
CA SER A 295 -0.63 -21.24 6.07
C SER A 295 0.78 -21.05 5.51
N THR A 296 1.30 -22.06 4.83
CA THR A 296 2.64 -22.04 4.22
C THR A 296 2.68 -20.99 3.11
N GLN A 297 1.68 -20.99 2.23
CA GLN A 297 1.59 -20.02 1.14
C GLN A 297 1.44 -18.59 1.66
N PHE A 298 0.58 -18.38 2.67
CA PHE A 298 0.43 -17.07 3.31
C PHE A 298 1.77 -16.57 3.88
N LYS A 299 2.50 -17.43 4.62
CA LYS A 299 3.79 -17.07 5.20
C LYS A 299 4.87 -16.78 4.14
N GLN A 300 4.84 -17.48 3.01
CA GLN A 300 5.77 -17.20 1.90
C GLN A 300 5.50 -15.83 1.26
N LEU A 301 4.22 -15.48 1.08
CA LEU A 301 3.84 -14.20 0.47
C LEU A 301 4.08 -13.02 1.39
N HIS A 302 3.82 -13.19 2.68
CA HIS A 302 3.73 -12.09 3.64
C HIS A 302 4.86 -12.04 4.67
N GLY A 303 5.70 -13.08 4.75
CA GLY A 303 6.78 -13.21 5.73
C GLY A 303 6.31 -13.49 7.16
N GLN A 304 5.00 -13.50 7.42
CA GLN A 304 4.37 -13.77 8.71
C GLN A 304 3.32 -14.89 8.58
N SER A 305 3.15 -15.67 9.64
CA SER A 305 2.05 -16.64 9.75
C SER A 305 0.71 -15.94 9.98
N VAL A 306 -0.38 -16.59 9.58
CA VAL A 306 -1.74 -16.07 9.82
C VAL A 306 -2.00 -15.82 11.31
N THR A 307 -1.52 -16.70 12.18
CA THR A 307 -1.65 -16.55 13.64
C THR A 307 -0.90 -15.36 14.22
N GLU A 308 0.24 -14.98 13.63
CA GLU A 308 0.96 -13.76 14.04
C GLU A 308 0.15 -12.52 13.65
N VAL A 309 -0.38 -12.47 12.41
CA VAL A 309 -1.24 -11.38 11.96
C VAL A 309 -2.52 -11.29 12.79
N MET A 310 -3.15 -12.42 13.11
CA MET A 310 -4.34 -12.44 13.99
C MET A 310 -4.05 -11.89 15.38
N LYS A 311 -2.86 -12.17 15.94
CA LYS A 311 -2.45 -11.65 17.24
C LYS A 311 -2.26 -10.14 17.18
N ASP A 312 -1.60 -9.64 16.14
CA ASP A 312 -1.37 -8.21 15.94
C ASP A 312 -2.70 -7.44 15.75
N LEU A 313 -3.72 -8.11 15.19
CA LEU A 313 -5.06 -7.56 14.99
C LEU A 313 -6.04 -7.80 16.16
N ASN A 314 -5.59 -8.41 17.27
CA ASN A 314 -6.44 -8.78 18.41
C ASN A 314 -7.64 -9.69 18.05
N LEU A 315 -7.50 -10.56 17.05
CA LEU A 315 -8.54 -11.50 16.58
C LEU A 315 -8.55 -12.84 17.33
N GLY A 316 -7.74 -12.96 18.39
CA GLY A 316 -7.49 -14.21 19.11
C GLY A 316 -6.42 -15.07 18.45
N SER A 317 -6.13 -16.24 19.05
CA SER A 317 -4.99 -17.09 18.66
C SER A 317 -5.38 -18.39 17.95
N LYS A 318 -6.67 -18.72 17.87
CA LYS A 318 -7.13 -20.00 17.31
C LYS A 318 -7.52 -19.84 15.85
N TYR A 319 -6.58 -20.17 14.96
CA TYR A 319 -6.75 -20.01 13.51
C TYR A 319 -8.02 -20.67 12.94
N ILE A 320 -8.32 -21.92 13.35
CA ILE A 320 -9.54 -22.62 12.91
C ILE A 320 -10.81 -21.86 13.29
N LYS A 321 -10.86 -21.28 14.50
CA LYS A 321 -12.02 -20.50 14.93
C LYS A 321 -12.21 -19.24 14.09
N PHE A 322 -11.11 -18.58 13.72
CA PHE A 322 -11.17 -17.43 12.84
C PHE A 322 -11.69 -17.80 11.44
N LEU A 323 -11.19 -18.90 10.87
CA LEU A 323 -11.70 -19.37 9.58
C LEU A 323 -13.19 -19.73 9.63
N GLN A 324 -13.67 -20.29 10.73
CA GLN A 324 -15.11 -20.55 10.95
C GLN A 324 -15.96 -19.28 11.03
N THR A 325 -15.37 -18.11 11.32
CA THR A 325 -16.08 -16.82 11.29
C THR A 325 -16.14 -16.19 9.89
N CYS A 326 -15.39 -16.71 8.92
CA CYS A 326 -15.36 -16.22 7.55
C CYS A 326 -16.56 -16.78 6.77
N SER A 327 -17.43 -15.92 6.23
CA SER A 327 -18.67 -16.36 5.54
C SER A 327 -18.39 -17.07 4.22
N ASP A 328 -17.28 -16.71 3.59
CA ASP A 328 -16.95 -17.15 2.23
C ASP A 328 -16.16 -18.49 2.23
N LEU A 329 -15.99 -19.12 3.39
CA LEU A 329 -15.15 -20.32 3.57
C LEU A 329 -15.94 -21.51 4.13
N LYS A 330 -15.71 -22.70 3.56
CA LYS A 330 -16.20 -23.98 4.11
C LYS A 330 -15.04 -24.78 4.69
N LEU A 331 -15.18 -25.23 5.93
CA LEU A 331 -14.19 -26.07 6.61
C LEU A 331 -14.69 -27.51 6.76
N ARG A 332 -13.78 -28.47 6.64
CA ARG A 332 -14.03 -29.86 6.99
C ARG A 332 -12.85 -30.46 7.75
N LEU A 333 -13.15 -31.38 8.66
CA LEU A 333 -12.14 -32.20 9.33
C LEU A 333 -12.01 -33.53 8.60
N THR A 334 -10.78 -33.95 8.33
CA THR A 334 -10.44 -35.25 7.73
C THR A 334 -9.42 -35.97 8.61
N ASP A 335 -9.14 -37.25 8.32
CA ASP A 335 -8.10 -38.02 9.02
C ASP A 335 -6.71 -37.36 8.94
N ASN A 336 -6.47 -36.57 7.89
CA ASN A 336 -5.23 -35.82 7.66
C ASN A 336 -5.31 -34.37 8.17
N GLY A 337 -6.30 -34.04 8.99
CA GLY A 337 -6.49 -32.72 9.60
C GLY A 337 -7.52 -31.84 8.91
N TRP A 338 -7.51 -30.55 9.27
CA TRP A 338 -8.47 -29.57 8.78
C TRP A 338 -8.16 -29.13 7.34
N GLN A 339 -9.22 -29.04 6.54
CA GLN A 339 -9.18 -28.54 5.17
C GLN A 339 -10.21 -27.41 5.01
N VAL A 340 -9.95 -26.53 4.04
CA VAL A 340 -10.77 -25.35 3.74
C VAL A 340 -10.99 -25.24 2.23
N SER A 341 -12.17 -24.76 1.83
CA SER A 341 -12.52 -24.44 0.44
C SER A 341 -13.35 -23.14 0.42
N LEU A 342 -13.56 -22.58 -0.77
CA LEU A 342 -14.46 -21.44 -0.97
C LEU A 342 -15.92 -21.89 -0.90
N CYS A 343 -16.78 -21.07 -0.30
CA CYS A 343 -18.23 -21.19 -0.49
C CYS A 343 -18.55 -20.88 -1.96
N ASN A 344 -18.84 -21.91 -2.76
CA ASN A 344 -19.46 -21.70 -4.06
C ASN A 344 -20.92 -21.27 -3.82
N ASP A 345 -21.19 -19.97 -3.79
CA ASP A 345 -22.53 -19.45 -4.03
C ASP A 345 -22.80 -19.52 -5.53
N LEU A 346 -23.12 -20.73 -6.00
CA LEU A 346 -23.88 -21.06 -7.21
C LEU A 346 -24.16 -22.56 -7.06
N PHE A 347 -25.43 -22.91 -6.84
CA PHE A 347 -25.98 -24.26 -6.56
C PHE A 347 -25.85 -24.73 -5.11
N ASP A 348 -26.70 -24.18 -4.23
CA ASP A 348 -27.40 -24.93 -3.17
C ASP A 348 -28.42 -24.01 -2.46
N ALA A 349 -29.60 -23.87 -3.08
CA ALA A 349 -30.92 -23.66 -2.48
C ALA A 349 -31.98 -23.50 -3.59
#